data_AF-A0A4R0IBB9-F1
#
_entry.id   AF-A0A4R0IBB9-F1
#
_cell.length_a   1.000
_cell.length_b   1.000
_cell.length_c   1.000
_cell.angle_alpha   90.00
_cell.angle_beta   90.00
_cell.angle_gamma   90.00
#
_symmetry.space_group_name_H-M   'P 1'
#
loop_
_entity.id
_entity.type
_entity.pdbx_description
1 polymer ?
#
loop_
_entity_poly.entity_id
_entity_poly.type
_entity_poly.pdbx_seq_one_letter_code
_entity_poly.pdbx_strand_id
1 'polypeptide(L)'
;MTTTATSAQQATAAVTASVSTAVTSTVAPPRAVPVRPAPVQPAVRTHAPVVMPAPAAPVSVAAPPPVEARRVPRVRMGQVVCWQLVGGLVTASVGRGLVAAVSAGLVGLVAVALTASWRRGLWSYQWLHLAVAYVIRGTRFVAMGGARGELEDGAGAIVRSDGITVLLETDVPPEVTPAELLEEHTGLRLKLVRRPGRAWIALTALRSADRPQDTELELLLTNTVRRLTRRLRRRTFRAVPLGPEELTEVLAALTPDQLTEEWDALAVGPRRFRMYAVPAHLALQQAGAVAVSTSSDLDHALVLAPADAPVASAAVPQTGRHRSAFTAALP
;
A
#
# COMPACT_ATOMS: atom_id res chain seq x y z
N MET A 1 13.85 62.35 -29.76
CA MET A 1 14.56 61.73 -28.62
C MET A 1 14.38 60.23 -28.79
N THR A 2 15.32 59.56 -29.47
CA THR A 2 16.47 58.83 -28.87
C THR A 2 16.01 57.55 -28.14
N THR A 3 16.04 56.36 -28.75
CA THR A 3 17.20 55.42 -28.91
C THR A 3 17.76 54.90 -27.58
N THR A 4 18.02 53.60 -27.34
CA THR A 4 17.98 52.36 -28.17
C THR A 4 17.38 51.20 -27.31
N ALA A 5 17.53 49.87 -27.46
CA ALA A 5 18.33 48.92 -28.25
C ALA A 5 17.49 47.62 -28.52
N THR A 6 17.72 46.76 -29.53
CA THR A 6 18.79 45.74 -29.72
C THR A 6 18.81 44.69 -28.59
N SER A 7 18.31 43.44 -28.67
CA SER A 7 18.16 42.38 -29.70
C SER A 7 19.29 41.32 -29.73
N ALA A 8 18.98 40.12 -29.22
CA ALA A 8 19.70 38.85 -29.40
C ALA A 8 18.67 37.72 -29.15
N GLN A 9 18.37 36.72 -30.01
CA GLN A 9 19.10 36.09 -31.12
C GLN A 9 20.33 35.31 -30.61
N GLN A 10 20.51 34.00 -30.86
CA GLN A 10 19.95 33.13 -31.90
C GLN A 10 19.76 31.67 -31.41
N ALA A 11 18.96 30.89 -32.14
CA ALA A 11 19.01 29.43 -32.07
C ALA A 11 20.27 28.87 -32.74
N THR A 12 20.60 27.58 -32.51
CA THR A 12 20.85 26.55 -33.54
C THR A 12 21.02 25.17 -32.85
N ALA A 13 20.86 24.07 -33.61
CA ALA A 13 20.79 22.70 -33.11
C ALA A 13 22.04 21.84 -33.43
N ALA A 14 21.97 20.58 -32.95
CA ALA A 14 22.70 19.39 -33.44
C ALA A 14 24.16 19.16 -33.01
N VAL A 15 24.67 17.97 -33.39
CA VAL A 15 26.06 17.45 -33.25
C VAL A 15 26.45 17.01 -31.82
N THR A 16 27.02 15.82 -31.55
CA THR A 16 27.13 14.54 -32.29
C THR A 16 27.42 13.40 -31.27
N ALA A 17 27.21 12.14 -31.65
CA ALA A 17 27.44 10.96 -30.79
C ALA A 17 28.93 10.66 -30.49
N SER A 18 29.20 10.11 -29.30
CA SER A 18 30.43 9.40 -28.89
C SER A 18 30.22 8.76 -27.50
N VAL A 19 30.86 7.66 -27.09
CA VAL A 19 31.63 6.63 -27.83
C VAL A 19 31.51 5.30 -27.05
N SER A 20 31.65 4.14 -27.71
CA SER A 20 31.68 2.85 -26.99
C SER A 20 33.03 2.60 -26.31
N THR A 21 33.02 2.18 -25.05
CA THR A 21 34.22 1.62 -24.38
C THR A 21 33.93 0.18 -23.95
N ALA A 22 34.17 -0.77 -24.85
CA ALA A 22 34.05 -2.20 -24.54
C ALA A 22 35.26 -2.65 -23.71
N VAL A 23 35.03 -3.08 -22.46
CA VAL A 23 36.09 -3.62 -21.60
C VAL A 23 36.26 -5.11 -21.87
N THR A 24 37.23 -5.45 -22.71
CA THR A 24 37.61 -6.84 -23.01
C THR A 24 38.27 -7.48 -21.80
N SER A 25 37.49 -8.22 -21.00
CA SER A 25 38.04 -9.03 -19.90
C SER A 25 38.62 -10.34 -20.44
N THR A 26 39.95 -10.41 -20.51
CA THR A 26 40.68 -11.60 -21.00
C THR A 26 40.43 -12.83 -20.13
N VAL A 27 40.14 -13.97 -20.79
CA VAL A 27 39.92 -15.27 -20.13
C VAL A 27 41.23 -15.84 -19.60
N ALA A 28 41.22 -16.32 -18.35
CA ALA A 28 42.26 -17.17 -17.79
C ALA A 28 41.80 -18.64 -17.78
N PRO A 29 42.60 -19.61 -18.27
CA PRO A 29 42.24 -21.03 -18.26
C PRO A 29 42.27 -21.63 -16.84
N PRO A 30 41.48 -22.70 -16.58
CA PRO A 30 41.28 -23.23 -15.24
C PRO A 30 42.52 -23.94 -14.68
N ARG A 31 42.84 -23.66 -13.41
CA ARG A 31 43.89 -24.36 -12.65
C ARG A 31 43.34 -25.71 -12.17
N ALA A 32 43.96 -26.81 -12.58
CA ALA A 32 43.51 -28.15 -12.21
C ALA A 32 43.52 -28.37 -10.69
N VAL A 33 42.39 -28.83 -10.15
CA VAL A 33 42.23 -29.23 -8.74
C VAL A 33 42.51 -30.74 -8.64
N PRO A 34 43.37 -31.22 -7.74
CA PRO A 34 43.62 -32.64 -7.57
C PRO A 34 42.34 -33.36 -7.08
N VAL A 35 41.96 -34.43 -7.79
CA VAL A 35 40.78 -35.23 -7.46
C VAL A 35 40.99 -35.95 -6.13
N ARG A 36 40.21 -35.57 -5.11
CA ARG A 36 40.16 -36.28 -3.84
C ARG A 36 39.42 -37.61 -4.04
N PRO A 37 39.99 -38.78 -3.68
CA PRO A 37 39.30 -40.05 -3.81
C PRO A 37 38.02 -40.06 -2.95
N ALA A 38 36.94 -40.60 -3.51
CA ALA A 38 35.64 -40.66 -2.84
C ALA A 38 35.65 -41.72 -1.71
N PRO A 39 34.94 -41.48 -0.59
CA PRO A 39 34.75 -42.50 0.43
C PRO A 39 33.88 -43.64 -0.10
N VAL A 40 34.33 -44.88 0.10
CA VAL A 40 33.55 -46.09 -0.25
C VAL A 40 32.28 -46.13 0.60
N GLN A 41 31.12 -46.00 -0.04
CA GLN A 41 29.84 -46.23 0.64
C GLN A 41 29.62 -47.73 0.83
N PRO A 42 29.24 -48.20 2.04
CA PRO A 42 28.87 -49.60 2.24
C PRO A 42 27.55 -49.90 1.51
N ALA A 43 27.44 -51.09 0.94
CA ALA A 43 26.29 -51.49 0.13
C ALA A 43 24.98 -51.49 0.95
N VAL A 44 24.09 -50.56 0.65
CA VAL A 44 22.72 -50.52 1.20
C VAL A 44 21.97 -51.76 0.69
N ARG A 45 21.52 -52.61 1.60
CA ARG A 45 20.70 -53.79 1.26
C ARG A 45 19.34 -53.34 0.75
N THR A 46 19.05 -53.63 -0.51
CA THR A 46 17.73 -53.42 -1.12
C THR A 46 16.71 -54.35 -0.46
N HIS A 47 15.93 -53.84 0.50
CA HIS A 47 14.73 -54.54 0.94
C HIS A 47 13.69 -54.52 -0.18
N ALA A 48 13.07 -55.67 -0.46
CA ALA A 48 12.02 -55.78 -1.47
C ALA A 48 10.80 -54.92 -1.07
N PRO A 49 10.12 -54.27 -2.04
CA PRO A 49 8.95 -53.45 -1.75
C PRO A 49 7.79 -54.32 -1.27
N VAL A 50 7.37 -54.13 -0.01
CA VAL A 50 6.12 -54.67 0.50
C VAL A 50 4.97 -53.94 -0.21
N VAL A 51 4.20 -54.66 -1.02
CA VAL A 51 3.02 -54.11 -1.70
C VAL A 51 1.92 -53.91 -0.67
N MET A 52 1.85 -52.71 -0.09
CA MET A 52 0.66 -52.29 0.66
C MET A 52 -0.54 -52.16 -0.29
N PRO A 53 -1.74 -52.63 0.09
CA PRO A 53 -2.95 -52.32 -0.65
C PRO A 53 -3.19 -50.80 -0.62
N ALA A 54 -3.61 -50.23 -1.75
CA ALA A 54 -3.79 -48.79 -1.87
C ALA A 54 -4.85 -48.27 -0.88
N PRO A 55 -4.57 -47.21 -0.11
CA PRO A 55 -5.57 -46.59 0.75
C PRO A 55 -6.70 -46.03 -0.14
N ALA A 56 -7.95 -46.27 0.27
CA ALA A 56 -9.11 -45.73 -0.43
C ALA A 56 -9.02 -44.19 -0.48
N ALA A 57 -9.27 -43.61 -1.65
CA ALA A 57 -9.20 -42.16 -1.84
C ALA A 57 -10.16 -41.46 -0.85
N PRO A 58 -9.72 -40.41 -0.13
CA PRO A 58 -10.59 -39.71 0.79
C PRO A 58 -11.76 -39.10 0.01
N VAL A 59 -12.99 -39.39 0.45
CA VAL A 59 -14.19 -38.81 -0.14
C VAL A 59 -14.09 -37.30 -0.01
N SER A 60 -14.05 -36.60 -1.15
CA SER A 60 -13.97 -35.14 -1.21
C SER A 60 -15.29 -34.54 -0.74
N VAL A 61 -15.44 -34.39 0.57
CA VAL A 61 -16.53 -33.63 1.19
C VAL A 61 -16.36 -32.19 0.73
N ALA A 62 -17.21 -31.76 -0.19
CA ALA A 62 -17.19 -30.40 -0.72
C ALA A 62 -17.25 -29.41 0.45
N ALA A 63 -16.21 -28.57 0.58
CA ALA A 63 -16.14 -27.59 1.65
C ALA A 63 -17.40 -26.72 1.63
N PRO A 64 -18.06 -26.48 2.79
CA PRO A 64 -19.23 -25.62 2.83
C PRO A 64 -18.84 -24.24 2.27
N PRO A 65 -19.68 -23.62 1.43
CA PRO A 65 -19.35 -22.33 0.84
C PRO A 65 -19.06 -21.32 1.95
N PRO A 66 -18.04 -20.45 1.79
CA PRO A 66 -17.65 -19.51 2.83
C PRO A 66 -18.86 -18.66 3.20
N VAL A 67 -19.31 -18.77 4.45
CA VAL A 67 -20.45 -18.01 4.95
C VAL A 67 -20.06 -16.55 4.96
N GLU A 68 -20.47 -15.81 3.93
CA GLU A 68 -20.32 -14.36 3.89
C GLU A 68 -21.03 -13.77 5.12
N ALA A 69 -20.25 -13.43 6.13
CA ALA A 69 -20.74 -12.86 7.38
C ALA A 69 -21.33 -11.49 7.08
N ARG A 70 -22.62 -11.47 6.74
CA ARG A 70 -23.42 -10.32 6.32
C ARG A 70 -23.47 -9.28 7.45
N ARG A 71 -22.41 -8.48 7.56
CA ARG A 71 -22.13 -7.58 8.69
C ARG A 71 -23.30 -6.61 8.87
N VAL A 72 -24.19 -6.93 9.82
CA VAL A 72 -25.35 -6.10 10.14
C VAL A 72 -24.83 -4.70 10.49
N PRO A 73 -25.28 -3.63 9.81
CA PRO A 73 -24.72 -2.31 10.00
C PRO A 73 -25.07 -1.80 11.40
N ARG A 74 -24.09 -1.85 12.32
CA ARG A 74 -24.24 -1.33 13.68
C ARG A 74 -24.66 0.14 13.63
N VAL A 75 -25.88 0.43 14.08
CA VAL A 75 -26.37 1.80 14.30
C VAL A 75 -25.38 2.51 15.21
N ARG A 76 -24.85 3.65 14.76
CA ARG A 76 -23.84 4.40 15.52
C ARG A 76 -24.54 5.38 16.46
N MET A 77 -23.96 5.62 17.64
CA MET A 77 -24.51 6.50 18.67
C MET A 77 -24.92 7.89 18.12
N GLY A 78 -24.13 8.44 17.19
CA GLY A 78 -24.45 9.72 16.53
C GLY A 78 -25.72 9.72 15.67
N GLN A 79 -26.16 8.58 15.13
CA GLN A 79 -27.47 8.48 14.45
C GLN A 79 -28.60 8.60 15.48
N VAL A 80 -28.49 7.94 16.63
CA VAL A 80 -29.47 8.02 17.72
C VAL A 80 -29.58 9.44 18.26
N VAL A 81 -28.45 10.09 18.54
CA VAL A 81 -28.41 11.49 19.01
C VAL A 81 -28.98 12.45 17.95
N CYS A 82 -28.68 12.24 16.67
CA CYS A 82 -29.26 13.05 15.60
C CYS A 82 -30.79 12.90 15.51
N TRP A 83 -31.31 11.67 15.59
CA TRP A 83 -32.75 11.41 15.58
C TRP A 83 -33.45 11.97 16.82
N GLN A 84 -32.82 11.94 17.99
CA GLN A 84 -33.32 12.58 19.21
C GLN A 84 -33.38 14.11 19.07
N LEU A 85 -32.35 14.76 18.51
CA LEU A 85 -32.35 16.20 18.26
C LEU A 85 -33.41 16.60 17.23
N VAL A 86 -33.59 15.82 16.16
CA VAL A 86 -34.68 16.03 15.19
C VAL A 86 -36.05 15.88 15.85
N GLY A 87 -36.27 14.84 16.65
CA GLY A 87 -37.50 14.65 17.41
C GLY A 87 -37.81 15.83 18.34
N GLY A 88 -36.80 16.29 19.09
CA GLY A 88 -36.88 17.46 19.95
C GLY A 88 -37.25 18.74 19.18
N LEU A 89 -36.62 18.99 18.03
CA LEU A 89 -36.91 20.15 17.18
C LEU A 89 -38.36 20.10 16.64
N VAL A 90 -38.82 18.94 16.20
CA VAL A 90 -40.20 18.74 15.73
C VAL A 90 -41.20 18.94 16.86
N THR A 91 -40.98 18.37 18.04
CA THR A 91 -41.88 18.60 19.20
C THR A 91 -41.89 20.06 19.66
N ALA A 92 -40.75 20.74 19.60
CA ALA A 92 -40.65 22.17 19.92
C ALA A 92 -41.27 23.09 18.83
N SER A 93 -41.62 22.57 17.65
CA SER A 93 -42.33 23.32 16.61
C SER A 93 -43.85 23.37 16.83
N VAL A 94 -44.40 22.45 17.64
CA VAL A 94 -45.84 22.35 17.91
C VAL A 94 -46.34 23.66 18.57
N GLY A 95 -47.41 24.24 18.01
CA GLY A 95 -47.98 25.51 18.46
C GLY A 95 -47.31 26.78 17.88
N ARG A 96 -46.17 26.69 17.19
CA ARG A 96 -45.47 27.87 16.60
C ARG A 96 -45.96 28.27 15.19
N GLY A 97 -47.14 27.82 14.79
CA GLY A 97 -47.75 28.10 13.48
C GLY A 97 -47.30 27.14 12.36
N LEU A 98 -48.11 27.03 11.31
CA LEU A 98 -47.95 26.02 10.26
C LEU A 98 -46.59 26.09 9.55
N VAL A 99 -46.08 27.29 9.25
CA VAL A 99 -44.79 27.47 8.55
C VAL A 99 -43.60 26.94 9.37
N ALA A 100 -43.64 27.09 10.69
CA ALA A 100 -42.61 26.56 11.59
C ALA A 100 -42.68 25.03 11.69
N ALA A 101 -43.89 24.46 11.75
CA ALA A 101 -44.09 23.01 11.77
C ALA A 101 -43.65 22.35 10.45
N VAL A 102 -44.00 22.94 9.30
CA VAL A 102 -43.62 22.43 7.97
C VAL A 102 -42.11 22.52 7.75
N SER A 103 -41.47 23.64 8.14
CA SER A 103 -40.00 23.78 7.98
C SER A 103 -39.22 22.84 8.92
N ALA A 104 -39.63 22.70 10.19
CA ALA A 104 -39.04 21.73 11.11
C ALA A 104 -39.23 20.27 10.63
N GLY A 105 -40.42 19.93 10.13
CA GLY A 105 -40.71 18.60 9.56
C GLY A 105 -39.89 18.29 8.32
N LEU A 106 -39.71 19.26 7.42
CA LEU A 106 -38.91 19.10 6.20
C LEU A 106 -37.41 18.98 6.50
N VAL A 107 -36.88 19.80 7.42
CA VAL A 107 -35.49 19.66 7.93
C VAL A 107 -35.30 18.30 8.60
N GLY A 108 -36.28 17.85 9.40
CA GLY A 108 -36.26 16.52 10.03
C GLY A 108 -36.24 15.37 9.02
N LEU A 109 -37.10 15.42 7.99
CA LEU A 109 -37.11 14.45 6.90
C LEU A 109 -35.78 14.42 6.13
N VAL A 110 -35.18 15.57 5.84
CA VAL A 110 -33.86 15.67 5.20
C VAL A 110 -32.77 15.08 6.10
N ALA A 111 -32.77 15.37 7.40
CA ALA A 111 -31.81 14.82 8.35
C ALA A 111 -31.94 13.29 8.51
N VAL A 112 -33.16 12.75 8.58
CA VAL A 112 -33.41 11.30 8.59
C VAL A 112 -32.97 10.67 7.28
N ALA A 113 -33.30 11.27 6.12
CA ALA A 113 -32.85 10.76 4.82
C ALA A 113 -31.32 10.75 4.69
N LEU A 114 -30.60 11.77 5.17
CA LEU A 114 -29.14 11.84 5.16
C LEU A 114 -28.45 10.90 6.17
N THR A 115 -29.12 10.56 7.29
CA THR A 115 -28.57 9.65 8.31
C THR A 115 -28.93 8.18 8.08
N ALA A 116 -30.02 7.90 7.36
CA ALA A 116 -30.50 6.55 7.04
C ALA A 116 -30.14 6.07 5.62
N SER A 117 -29.80 6.96 4.68
CA SER A 117 -29.39 6.51 3.34
C SER A 117 -27.95 5.99 3.30
N TRP A 118 -27.82 4.74 2.88
CA TRP A 118 -26.55 4.07 2.56
C TRP A 118 -26.34 4.09 1.04
N ARG A 119 -25.22 4.63 0.57
CA ARG A 119 -24.87 4.75 -0.86
C ARG A 119 -23.42 4.34 -1.08
N ARG A 120 -23.18 3.39 -2.00
CA ARG A 120 -21.84 2.90 -2.38
C ARG A 120 -20.92 2.55 -1.18
N GLY A 121 -21.46 1.86 -0.17
CA GLY A 121 -20.68 1.39 0.99
C GLY A 121 -20.45 2.41 2.11
N LEU A 122 -21.04 3.61 2.03
CA LEU A 122 -20.95 4.67 3.03
C LEU A 122 -22.34 5.26 3.32
N TRP A 123 -22.54 5.82 4.51
CA TRP A 123 -23.74 6.60 4.83
C TRP A 123 -23.67 8.00 4.20
N SER A 124 -24.80 8.61 3.83
CA SER A 124 -24.82 9.96 3.23
C SER A 124 -24.20 11.06 4.10
N TYR A 125 -24.26 10.96 5.44
CA TYR A 125 -23.52 11.87 6.33
C TYR A 125 -21.99 11.71 6.23
N GLN A 126 -21.50 10.52 5.89
CA GLN A 126 -20.07 10.27 5.65
C GLN A 126 -19.65 10.84 4.29
N TRP A 127 -20.51 10.74 3.27
CA TRP A 127 -20.34 11.43 2.00
C TRP A 127 -20.27 12.95 2.18
N LEU A 128 -21.17 13.53 2.98
CA LEU A 128 -21.14 14.96 3.32
C LEU A 128 -19.84 15.36 4.03
N HIS A 129 -19.41 14.60 5.03
CA HIS A 129 -18.13 14.84 5.71
C HIS A 129 -16.94 14.76 4.75
N LEU A 130 -16.92 13.80 3.82
CA LEU A 130 -15.85 13.71 2.80
C LEU A 130 -15.90 14.89 1.82
N ALA A 131 -17.09 15.31 1.38
CA ALA A 131 -17.24 16.46 0.49
C ALA A 131 -16.78 17.77 1.15
N VAL A 132 -17.18 18.01 2.40
CA VAL A 132 -16.74 19.17 3.20
C VAL A 132 -15.22 19.12 3.43
N ALA A 133 -14.67 17.97 3.84
CA ALA A 133 -13.23 17.81 4.02
C ALA A 133 -12.44 17.97 2.71
N TYR A 134 -12.99 17.56 1.56
CA TYR A 134 -12.41 17.74 0.22
C TYR A 134 -12.43 19.20 -0.25
N VAL A 135 -13.50 19.95 0.03
CA VAL A 135 -13.58 21.38 -0.30
C VAL A 135 -12.66 22.23 0.60
N ILE A 136 -12.48 21.84 1.86
CA ILE A 136 -11.63 22.57 2.81
C ILE A 136 -10.14 22.25 2.63
N ARG A 137 -9.77 21.02 2.24
CA ARG A 137 -8.36 20.64 2.05
C ARG A 137 -7.83 21.10 0.69
N GLY A 138 -6.60 21.60 0.67
CA GLY A 138 -5.89 21.83 -0.60
C GLY A 138 -5.76 20.52 -1.39
N THR A 139 -6.25 20.54 -2.64
CA THR A 139 -6.22 19.39 -3.56
C THR A 139 -4.81 19.03 -4.01
N ARG A 140 -3.92 20.02 -4.14
CA ARG A 140 -2.50 19.79 -4.44
C ARG A 140 -1.73 19.33 -3.21
N PHE A 141 -0.88 18.33 -3.37
CA PHE A 141 -0.01 17.85 -2.30
C PHE A 141 1.28 17.19 -2.83
N VAL A 142 2.32 17.26 -2.00
CA VAL A 142 3.52 16.39 -2.08
C VAL A 142 3.23 15.16 -1.21
N ALA A 143 3.49 13.95 -1.70
CA ALA A 143 3.13 12.72 -0.98
C ALA A 143 4.11 12.29 0.12
N MET A 144 5.34 12.84 0.13
CA MET A 144 6.36 12.52 1.13
C MET A 144 6.63 13.71 2.05
N GLY A 145 6.34 13.50 3.34
CA GLY A 145 6.92 14.24 4.45
C GLY A 145 7.63 13.26 5.37
N GLY A 146 8.91 13.51 5.65
CA GLY A 146 9.77 12.67 6.48
C GLY A 146 11.24 13.00 6.24
N ALA A 147 12.06 12.93 7.28
CA ALA A 147 13.50 13.02 7.12
C ALA A 147 14.05 11.72 6.54
N ARG A 148 15.11 11.81 5.74
CA ARG A 148 15.88 10.64 5.29
C ARG A 148 17.09 10.50 6.21
N GLY A 149 17.36 9.29 6.66
CA GLY A 149 18.53 8.94 7.47
C GLY A 149 19.17 7.64 6.98
N GLU A 150 20.20 7.21 7.68
CA GLU A 150 20.94 5.97 7.44
C GLU A 150 21.10 5.23 8.76
N LEU A 151 20.85 3.92 8.75
CA LEU A 151 21.00 3.01 9.89
C LEU A 151 22.42 2.47 9.97
N GLU A 152 22.83 1.99 11.15
CA GLU A 152 24.19 1.44 11.39
C GLU A 152 24.62 0.34 10.40
N ASP A 153 23.69 -0.46 9.87
CA ASP A 153 23.94 -1.51 8.85
C ASP A 153 24.01 -0.94 7.40
N GLY A 154 24.04 0.39 7.21
CA GLY A 154 24.11 1.08 5.91
C GLY A 154 22.78 1.22 5.17
N ALA A 155 21.66 0.91 5.82
CA ALA A 155 20.33 0.92 5.22
C ALA A 155 19.67 2.30 5.30
N GLY A 156 19.10 2.78 4.19
CA GLY A 156 18.33 4.01 4.14
C GLY A 156 17.04 3.92 4.97
N ALA A 157 16.76 4.96 5.75
CA ALA A 157 15.60 5.08 6.63
C ALA A 157 14.72 6.28 6.28
N ILE A 158 13.41 6.10 6.40
CA ILE A 158 12.40 7.17 6.34
C ILE A 158 11.92 7.44 7.77
N VAL A 159 12.28 8.58 8.34
CA VAL A 159 11.83 9.01 9.67
C VAL A 159 10.60 9.91 9.53
N ARG A 160 9.46 9.46 10.05
CA ARG A 160 8.19 10.20 10.10
C ARG A 160 7.85 10.57 11.54
N SER A 161 6.66 11.11 11.79
CA SER A 161 6.14 11.34 13.15
C SER A 161 5.60 10.06 13.80
N ASP A 162 5.04 9.14 13.03
CA ASP A 162 4.44 7.87 13.48
C ASP A 162 5.45 6.73 13.62
N GLY A 163 6.63 6.83 13.02
CA GLY A 163 7.65 5.78 13.10
C GLY A 163 8.84 5.96 12.17
N ILE A 164 9.68 4.93 12.10
CA ILE A 164 10.83 4.82 11.19
C ILE A 164 10.58 3.66 10.24
N THR A 165 10.78 3.85 8.93
CA THR A 165 10.57 2.81 7.90
C THR A 165 11.84 2.51 7.12
N VAL A 166 12.18 1.22 6.97
CA VAL A 166 13.23 0.72 6.07
C VAL A 166 12.57 0.10 4.84
N LEU A 167 13.16 0.29 3.67
CA LEU A 167 12.69 -0.31 2.42
C LEU A 167 13.70 -1.34 1.92
N LEU A 168 13.22 -2.53 1.54
CA LEU A 168 14.01 -3.60 0.95
C LEU A 168 13.49 -3.91 -0.46
N GLU A 169 14.34 -3.94 -1.48
CA GLU A 169 13.97 -4.54 -2.78
C GLU A 169 13.88 -6.06 -2.63
N THR A 170 12.86 -6.68 -3.22
CA THR A 170 12.63 -8.13 -3.12
C THR A 170 12.03 -8.76 -4.38
N ASP A 171 12.26 -10.07 -4.53
CA ASP A 171 11.60 -10.93 -5.52
C ASP A 171 10.46 -11.78 -4.94
N VAL A 172 10.14 -11.64 -3.64
CA VAL A 172 9.14 -12.46 -2.93
C VAL A 172 7.84 -12.57 -3.75
N PRO A 173 7.37 -13.79 -4.05
CA PRO A 173 6.29 -14.02 -5.01
C PRO A 173 4.94 -13.49 -4.50
N PRO A 174 4.01 -13.16 -5.40
CA PRO A 174 2.80 -12.40 -5.09
C PRO A 174 1.84 -13.08 -4.10
N GLU A 175 1.89 -14.41 -3.98
CA GLU A 175 1.05 -15.21 -3.10
C GLU A 175 1.38 -15.04 -1.61
N VAL A 176 2.63 -14.66 -1.28
CA VAL A 176 3.10 -14.56 0.11
C VAL A 176 2.57 -13.28 0.76
N THR A 177 1.78 -13.43 1.82
CA THR A 177 1.16 -12.29 2.52
C THR A 177 2.14 -11.58 3.46
N PRO A 178 1.92 -10.28 3.76
CA PRO A 178 2.73 -9.56 4.77
C PRO A 178 2.70 -10.19 6.16
N ALA A 179 1.64 -10.90 6.53
CA ALA A 179 1.51 -11.58 7.82
C ALA A 179 2.46 -12.78 7.93
N GLU A 180 2.59 -13.59 6.87
CA GLU A 180 3.60 -14.69 6.80
C GLU A 180 5.05 -14.20 6.83
N LEU A 181 5.26 -12.90 6.57
CA LEU A 181 6.56 -12.24 6.62
C LEU A 181 6.83 -11.53 7.96
N LEU A 182 5.83 -11.36 8.82
CA LEU A 182 6.09 -10.89 10.19
C LEU A 182 6.59 -12.05 11.06
N GLU A 183 7.16 -11.72 12.21
CA GLU A 183 7.23 -12.64 13.34
C GLU A 183 6.21 -12.16 14.36
N GLU A 184 5.32 -13.05 14.80
CA GLU A 184 4.32 -12.75 15.81
C GLU A 184 5.01 -12.15 17.05
N HIS A 185 4.38 -11.18 17.69
CA HIS A 185 4.94 -10.37 18.80
C HIS A 185 6.01 -9.32 18.42
N THR A 186 6.43 -9.19 17.16
CA THR A 186 7.22 -8.01 16.75
C THR A 186 6.35 -6.75 16.72
N GLY A 187 6.82 -5.65 17.34
CA GLY A 187 6.12 -4.35 17.39
C GLY A 187 6.19 -3.56 16.08
N LEU A 188 6.03 -4.24 14.95
CA LEU A 188 6.35 -3.77 13.62
C LEU A 188 5.15 -3.86 12.68
N ARG A 189 5.10 -2.97 11.70
CA ARG A 189 4.23 -3.06 10.54
C ARG A 189 5.06 -3.46 9.34
N LEU A 190 4.58 -4.42 8.55
CA LEU A 190 5.19 -4.80 7.28
C LEU A 190 4.19 -4.51 6.16
N LYS A 191 4.59 -3.66 5.21
CA LYS A 191 3.89 -3.49 3.92
C LYS A 191 4.68 -4.19 2.82
N LEU A 192 3.97 -4.70 1.82
CA LEU A 192 4.58 -5.22 0.60
C LEU A 192 4.00 -4.45 -0.59
N VAL A 193 4.84 -3.58 -1.16
CA VAL A 193 4.51 -2.67 -2.27
C VAL A 193 5.03 -3.30 -3.56
N ARG A 194 4.14 -3.51 -4.54
CA ARG A 194 4.44 -4.14 -5.83
C ARG A 194 4.10 -3.20 -6.97
N ARG A 195 4.95 -3.20 -8.00
CA ARG A 195 4.73 -2.58 -9.31
C ARG A 195 5.09 -3.59 -10.41
N PRO A 196 4.70 -3.38 -11.68
CA PRO A 196 5.17 -4.21 -12.78
C PRO A 196 6.70 -4.33 -12.79
N GLY A 197 7.21 -5.55 -12.62
CA GLY A 197 8.65 -5.87 -12.63
C GLY A 197 9.45 -5.54 -11.37
N ARG A 198 8.88 -4.96 -10.30
CA ARG A 198 9.58 -4.69 -9.02
C ARG A 198 8.68 -4.83 -7.80
N ALA A 199 9.23 -5.33 -6.69
CA ALA A 199 8.55 -5.36 -5.40
C ALA A 199 9.48 -4.89 -4.27
N TRP A 200 8.88 -4.32 -3.24
CA TRP A 200 9.58 -3.85 -2.04
C TRP A 200 8.84 -4.25 -0.77
N ILE A 201 9.59 -4.61 0.26
CA ILE A 201 9.10 -4.76 1.63
C ILE A 201 9.43 -3.49 2.39
N ALA A 202 8.40 -2.80 2.89
CA ALA A 202 8.56 -1.68 3.80
C ALA A 202 8.33 -2.16 5.23
N LEU A 203 9.35 -2.05 6.08
CA LEU A 203 9.30 -2.46 7.48
C LEU A 203 9.30 -1.20 8.36
N THR A 204 8.19 -0.94 9.05
CA THR A 204 8.01 0.24 9.89
C THR A 204 8.01 -0.13 11.37
N ALA A 205 8.90 0.47 12.16
CA ALA A 205 8.80 0.50 13.61
C ALA A 205 7.95 1.70 14.03
N LEU A 206 6.82 1.42 14.67
CA LEU A 206 5.86 2.43 15.09
C LEU A 206 6.23 2.99 16.46
N ARG A 207 6.18 4.32 16.62
CA ARG A 207 6.20 4.95 17.95
C ARG A 207 4.88 4.66 18.65
N SER A 208 4.97 4.07 19.84
CA SER A 208 3.84 3.92 20.77
C SER A 208 4.22 4.54 22.11
N ALA A 209 3.24 4.99 22.90
CA ALA A 209 3.49 5.74 24.13
C ALA A 209 4.40 5.00 25.13
N ASP A 210 4.34 3.66 25.13
CA ASP A 210 5.09 2.76 26.00
C ASP A 210 6.37 2.19 25.34
N ARG A 211 6.87 2.81 24.25
CA ARG A 211 8.09 2.38 23.53
C ARG A 211 9.04 3.53 23.21
N PRO A 212 10.33 3.24 22.95
CA PRO A 212 11.40 4.14 23.36
C PRO A 212 11.82 5.16 22.30
N GLN A 213 12.90 5.87 22.64
CA GLN A 213 13.60 6.83 21.79
C GLN A 213 14.03 6.20 20.45
N ASP A 214 14.18 7.02 19.42
CA ASP A 214 14.38 6.59 18.04
C ASP A 214 15.52 5.57 17.84
N THR A 215 16.62 5.71 18.59
CA THR A 215 17.77 4.79 18.58
C THR A 215 17.40 3.33 18.90
N GLU A 216 16.43 3.09 19.79
CA GLU A 216 15.97 1.71 20.07
C GLU A 216 15.06 1.16 18.95
N LEU A 217 14.32 2.04 18.26
CA LEU A 217 13.54 1.67 17.07
C LEU A 217 14.45 1.37 15.89
N GLU A 218 15.53 2.13 15.72
CA GLU A 218 16.61 1.90 14.75
C GLU A 218 17.31 0.55 15.02
N LEU A 219 17.74 0.29 16.25
CA LEU A 219 18.36 -0.98 16.64
C LEU A 219 17.41 -2.18 16.42
N LEU A 220 16.12 -2.01 16.72
CA LEU A 220 15.09 -3.03 16.49
C LEU A 220 14.81 -3.25 15.00
N LEU A 221 14.84 -2.21 14.17
CA LEU A 221 14.76 -2.31 12.71
C LEU A 221 15.98 -3.02 12.14
N THR A 222 17.20 -2.57 12.45
CA THR A 222 18.46 -3.20 12.02
C THR A 222 18.47 -4.70 12.34
N ASN A 223 18.16 -5.07 13.58
CA ASN A 223 18.06 -6.48 13.97
C ASN A 223 16.99 -7.25 13.19
N THR A 224 15.83 -6.64 12.91
CA THR A 224 14.73 -7.33 12.22
C THR A 224 14.97 -7.44 10.71
N VAL A 225 15.49 -6.40 10.05
CA VAL A 225 15.95 -6.43 8.65
C VAL A 225 16.99 -7.53 8.47
N ARG A 226 17.97 -7.63 9.39
CA ARG A 226 19.01 -8.66 9.38
C ARG A 226 18.48 -10.07 9.63
N ARG A 227 17.39 -10.25 10.38
CA ARG A 227 16.68 -11.54 10.54
C ARG A 227 15.85 -11.88 9.29
N LEU A 228 15.05 -10.93 8.82
CA LEU A 228 14.13 -11.08 7.68
C LEU A 228 14.89 -11.43 6.39
N THR A 229 15.94 -10.69 6.05
CA THR A 229 16.80 -10.96 4.89
C THR A 229 17.44 -12.36 4.95
N ARG A 230 18.00 -12.75 6.11
CA ARG A 230 18.55 -14.10 6.34
C ARG A 230 17.49 -15.19 6.17
N ARG A 231 16.25 -14.95 6.61
CA ARG A 231 15.14 -15.92 6.55
C ARG A 231 14.54 -16.02 5.14
N LEU A 232 14.40 -14.90 4.43
CA LEU A 232 14.00 -14.87 3.02
C LEU A 232 15.02 -15.57 2.13
N ARG A 233 16.32 -15.33 2.34
CA ARG A 233 17.40 -16.04 1.64
C ARG A 233 17.40 -17.55 1.90
N ARG A 234 16.98 -18.02 3.09
CA ARG A 234 16.76 -19.45 3.37
C ARG A 234 15.56 -20.04 2.62
N ARG A 235 14.56 -19.21 2.27
CA ARG A 235 13.44 -19.54 1.37
C ARG A 235 13.75 -19.21 -0.11
N THR A 236 15.04 -19.09 -0.48
CA THR A 236 15.53 -18.75 -1.82
C THR A 236 15.11 -17.38 -2.40
N PHE A 237 14.48 -16.51 -1.60
CA PHE A 237 14.06 -15.17 -2.02
C PHE A 237 15.18 -14.13 -1.79
N ARG A 238 15.41 -13.25 -2.77
CA ARG A 238 16.22 -12.04 -2.62
C ARG A 238 15.46 -11.01 -1.79
N ALA A 239 16.11 -10.48 -0.78
CA ALA A 239 15.70 -9.28 -0.07
C ALA A 239 16.96 -8.48 0.28
N VAL A 240 17.05 -7.24 -0.19
CA VAL A 240 18.21 -6.36 -0.01
C VAL A 240 17.70 -5.02 0.53
N PRO A 241 18.14 -4.54 1.70
CA PRO A 241 17.81 -3.20 2.16
C PRO A 241 18.41 -2.17 1.20
N LEU A 242 17.63 -1.15 0.85
CA LEU A 242 18.10 -0.07 -0.02
C LEU A 242 19.07 0.84 0.72
N GLY A 243 20.11 1.32 0.03
CA GLY A 243 20.93 2.44 0.50
C GLY A 243 20.16 3.77 0.51
N PRO A 244 20.67 4.84 1.15
CA PRO A 244 19.99 6.13 1.21
C PRO A 244 19.77 6.80 -0.16
N GLU A 245 20.68 6.58 -1.12
CA GLU A 245 20.54 7.05 -2.51
C GLU A 245 19.47 6.26 -3.27
N GLU A 246 19.55 4.92 -3.28
CA GLU A 246 18.57 4.02 -3.91
C GLU A 246 17.15 4.23 -3.33
N LEU A 247 17.06 4.44 -2.01
CA LEU A 247 15.81 4.80 -1.34
C LEU A 247 15.26 6.14 -1.85
N THR A 248 16.13 7.11 -2.13
CA THR A 248 15.72 8.41 -2.68
C THR A 248 15.21 8.30 -4.11
N GLU A 249 15.87 7.51 -4.96
CA GLU A 249 15.38 7.19 -6.32
C GLU A 249 14.04 6.45 -6.30
N VAL A 250 13.93 5.39 -5.50
CA VAL A 250 12.70 4.60 -5.38
C VAL A 250 11.57 5.45 -4.83
N LEU A 251 11.83 6.32 -3.85
CA LEU A 251 10.83 7.29 -3.37
C LEU A 251 10.41 8.26 -4.46
N ALA A 252 11.32 8.88 -5.21
CA ALA A 252 10.97 9.77 -6.32
C ALA A 252 10.11 9.05 -7.39
N ALA A 253 10.42 7.79 -7.70
CA ALA A 253 9.62 6.96 -8.61
C ALA A 253 8.26 6.56 -8.02
N LEU A 254 8.15 6.37 -6.70
CA LEU A 254 6.90 6.06 -6.01
C LEU A 254 6.02 7.31 -5.82
N THR A 255 6.62 8.47 -5.60
CA THR A 255 5.97 9.69 -5.06
C THR A 255 6.27 10.92 -5.94
N PRO A 256 5.51 11.15 -7.02
CA PRO A 256 5.73 12.30 -7.90
C PRO A 256 5.47 13.62 -7.17
N ASP A 257 6.27 14.66 -7.46
CA ASP A 257 6.33 15.89 -6.66
C ASP A 257 5.03 16.71 -6.62
N GLN A 258 4.21 16.61 -7.68
CA GLN A 258 2.93 17.30 -7.76
C GLN A 258 1.80 16.32 -8.07
N LEU A 259 1.07 15.95 -7.03
CA LEU A 259 -0.23 15.28 -7.16
C LEU A 259 -1.35 16.29 -6.95
N THR A 260 -2.43 16.16 -7.73
CA THR A 260 -3.70 16.83 -7.46
C THR A 260 -4.75 15.76 -7.15
N GLU A 261 -5.29 15.79 -5.94
CA GLU A 261 -6.46 15.00 -5.56
C GLU A 261 -7.71 15.59 -6.24
N GLU A 262 -8.32 14.81 -7.13
CA GLU A 262 -9.67 15.05 -7.62
C GLU A 262 -10.66 14.26 -6.76
N TRP A 263 -11.97 14.50 -6.92
CA TRP A 263 -12.98 13.80 -6.12
C TRP A 263 -13.00 12.28 -6.37
N ASP A 264 -13.00 11.87 -7.64
CA ASP A 264 -13.07 10.46 -8.10
C ASP A 264 -11.75 9.99 -8.76
N ALA A 265 -10.64 10.72 -8.60
CA ALA A 265 -9.33 10.38 -9.16
C ALA A 265 -8.15 11.06 -8.44
N LEU A 266 -6.94 10.68 -8.84
CA LEU A 266 -5.67 11.28 -8.46
C LEU A 266 -4.92 11.66 -9.74
N ALA A 267 -4.72 12.94 -9.99
CA ALA A 267 -4.05 13.45 -11.19
C ALA A 267 -2.54 13.65 -10.94
N VAL A 268 -1.73 13.15 -11.86
CA VAL A 268 -0.26 13.31 -11.91
C VAL A 268 0.10 13.78 -13.32
N GLY A 269 0.33 15.08 -13.47
CA GLY A 269 0.42 15.72 -14.79
C GLY A 269 -0.83 15.44 -15.63
N PRO A 270 -0.71 14.95 -16.87
CA PRO A 270 -1.86 14.64 -17.73
C PRO A 270 -2.54 13.29 -17.41
N ARG A 271 -1.98 12.46 -16.51
CA ARG A 271 -2.50 11.12 -16.21
C ARG A 271 -3.41 11.14 -14.99
N ARG A 272 -4.57 10.50 -15.09
CA ARG A 272 -5.51 10.26 -13.98
C ARG A 272 -5.42 8.81 -13.52
N PHE A 273 -5.30 8.63 -12.22
CA PHE A 273 -5.32 7.33 -11.55
C PHE A 273 -6.51 7.24 -10.61
N ARG A 274 -6.91 6.02 -10.25
CA ARG A 274 -7.88 5.73 -9.19
C ARG A 274 -7.27 4.80 -8.16
N MET A 275 -7.78 4.92 -6.94
CA MET A 275 -7.40 4.04 -5.85
C MET A 275 -8.59 3.25 -5.33
N TYR A 276 -8.36 1.98 -5.10
CA TYR A 276 -9.36 1.00 -4.67
C TYR A 276 -8.83 0.22 -3.46
N ALA A 277 -9.71 -0.10 -2.51
CA ALA A 277 -9.47 -1.16 -1.55
C ALA A 277 -10.01 -2.47 -2.13
N VAL A 278 -9.20 -3.52 -2.12
CA VAL A 278 -9.52 -4.83 -2.72
C VAL A 278 -9.10 -5.91 -1.71
N PRO A 279 -9.88 -7.01 -1.50
CA PRO A 279 -9.43 -8.14 -0.68
C PRO A 279 -8.03 -8.59 -1.12
N ALA A 280 -7.10 -8.80 -0.18
CA ALA A 280 -5.68 -8.92 -0.50
C ALA A 280 -5.35 -10.00 -1.56
N HIS A 281 -6.08 -11.13 -1.55
CA HIS A 281 -5.93 -12.22 -2.51
C HIS A 281 -6.41 -11.89 -3.94
N LEU A 282 -7.27 -10.89 -4.14
CA LEU A 282 -7.74 -10.42 -5.46
C LEU A 282 -6.96 -9.21 -5.99
N ALA A 283 -6.10 -8.60 -5.16
CA ALA A 283 -5.42 -7.35 -5.47
C ALA A 283 -4.43 -7.45 -6.64
N LEU A 284 -3.89 -8.65 -6.85
CA LEU A 284 -2.91 -8.97 -7.89
C LEU A 284 -3.57 -9.36 -9.23
N GLN A 285 -4.86 -9.69 -9.19
CA GLN A 285 -5.67 -10.00 -10.37
C GLN A 285 -6.28 -8.73 -11.01
N GLN A 286 -5.97 -7.55 -10.47
CA GLN A 286 -6.49 -6.27 -10.98
C GLN A 286 -5.78 -5.88 -12.29
N ALA A 287 -6.45 -6.09 -13.41
CA ALA A 287 -5.96 -5.70 -14.73
C ALA A 287 -5.64 -4.20 -14.78
N GLY A 288 -4.44 -3.84 -15.23
CA GLY A 288 -3.98 -2.44 -15.30
C GLY A 288 -3.50 -1.85 -13.96
N ALA A 289 -3.35 -2.64 -12.89
CA ALA A 289 -2.75 -2.15 -11.65
C ALA A 289 -1.30 -1.65 -11.88
N VAL A 290 -1.05 -0.38 -11.58
CA VAL A 290 0.26 0.28 -11.66
C VAL A 290 1.02 0.12 -10.35
N ALA A 291 0.31 0.08 -9.21
CA ALA A 291 0.87 -0.34 -7.93
C ALA A 291 -0.16 -1.09 -7.07
N VAL A 292 0.30 -2.06 -6.29
CA VAL A 292 -0.48 -2.80 -5.29
C VAL A 292 0.27 -2.74 -3.97
N SER A 293 -0.40 -2.35 -2.89
CA SER A 293 0.18 -2.32 -1.54
C SER A 293 -0.66 -3.16 -0.59
N THR A 294 -0.05 -4.20 -0.03
CA THR A 294 -0.63 -5.03 1.04
C THR A 294 0.06 -4.71 2.37
N SER A 295 -0.62 -4.87 3.51
CA SER A 295 -0.07 -4.51 4.82
C SER A 295 -0.46 -5.52 5.89
N SER A 296 0.43 -5.77 6.86
CA SER A 296 0.23 -6.75 7.95
C SER A 296 -0.89 -6.37 8.93
N ASP A 297 -1.40 -5.15 8.86
CA ASP A 297 -2.48 -4.60 9.70
C ASP A 297 -3.81 -4.37 8.94
N LEU A 298 -3.92 -4.80 7.68
CA LEU A 298 -5.11 -4.57 6.84
C LEU A 298 -5.54 -5.83 6.06
N ASP A 299 -6.80 -6.24 6.23
CA ASP A 299 -7.45 -7.33 5.47
C ASP A 299 -7.52 -7.09 3.93
N HIS A 300 -7.15 -5.89 3.48
CA HIS A 300 -7.29 -5.43 2.10
C HIS A 300 -5.99 -4.80 1.59
N ALA A 301 -5.74 -4.97 0.30
CA ALA A 301 -4.75 -4.21 -0.41
C ALA A 301 -5.31 -2.84 -0.84
N LEU A 302 -4.42 -1.88 -0.99
CA LEU A 302 -4.67 -0.64 -1.73
C LEU A 302 -4.07 -0.76 -3.13
N VAL A 303 -4.91 -0.64 -4.15
CA VAL A 303 -4.53 -0.76 -5.57
C VAL A 303 -4.63 0.59 -6.24
N LEU A 304 -3.58 0.99 -6.94
CA LEU A 304 -3.50 2.17 -7.80
C LEU A 304 -3.51 1.71 -9.26
N ALA A 305 -4.50 2.16 -10.04
CA ALA A 305 -4.63 1.86 -11.47
C ALA A 305 -5.01 3.13 -12.25
N PRO A 306 -4.88 3.17 -13.59
CA PRO A 306 -5.43 4.24 -14.41
C PRO A 306 -6.94 4.45 -14.14
N ALA A 307 -7.43 5.68 -14.29
CA ALA A 307 -8.83 5.99 -13.97
C ALA A 307 -9.83 5.32 -14.92
N ASP A 308 -9.38 4.96 -16.12
CA ASP A 308 -10.05 4.26 -17.21
C ASP A 308 -9.90 2.72 -17.16
N ALA A 309 -9.06 2.19 -16.27
CA ALA A 309 -8.86 0.74 -16.14
C ALA A 309 -10.11 0.03 -15.60
N PRO A 310 -10.38 -1.22 -16.04
CA PRO A 310 -11.53 -2.00 -15.57
C PRO A 310 -11.42 -2.30 -14.07
N VAL A 311 -12.54 -2.14 -13.36
CA VAL A 311 -12.61 -2.28 -11.90
C VAL A 311 -13.24 -3.61 -11.55
N ALA A 312 -12.57 -4.43 -10.71
CA ALA A 312 -13.16 -5.70 -10.26
C ALA A 312 -14.40 -5.46 -9.37
N SER A 313 -15.36 -6.37 -9.43
CA SER A 313 -16.63 -6.28 -8.69
C SER A 313 -16.48 -6.16 -7.16
N ALA A 314 -15.41 -6.71 -6.59
CA ALA A 314 -15.09 -6.64 -5.16
C ALA A 314 -14.30 -5.37 -4.75
N ALA A 315 -13.99 -4.46 -5.67
CA ALA A 315 -13.16 -3.30 -5.41
C ALA A 315 -13.97 -2.11 -4.87
N VAL A 316 -13.57 -1.57 -3.71
CA VAL A 316 -14.21 -0.42 -3.06
C VAL A 316 -13.42 0.86 -3.41
N PRO A 317 -13.98 1.80 -4.20
CA PRO A 317 -13.28 3.02 -4.62
C PRO A 317 -13.04 3.96 -3.44
N GLN A 318 -11.86 4.59 -3.42
CA GLN A 318 -11.45 5.55 -2.39
C GLN A 318 -11.81 7.01 -2.76
N THR A 319 -12.98 7.22 -3.36
CA THR A 319 -13.53 8.55 -3.71
C THR A 319 -13.50 9.49 -2.49
N GLY A 320 -13.05 10.73 -2.70
CA GLY A 320 -12.86 11.73 -1.64
C GLY A 320 -11.77 11.38 -0.62
N ARG A 321 -10.98 10.33 -0.87
CA ARG A 321 -9.92 9.81 0.02
C ARG A 321 -8.63 9.47 -0.72
N HIS A 322 -8.50 9.79 -2.01
CA HIS A 322 -7.41 9.31 -2.86
C HIS A 322 -6.02 9.68 -2.33
N ARG A 323 -5.80 10.91 -1.83
CA ARG A 323 -4.54 11.31 -1.18
C ARG A 323 -4.22 10.47 0.05
N SER A 324 -5.21 10.25 0.92
CA SER A 324 -5.06 9.44 2.14
C SER A 324 -4.83 7.96 1.85
N ALA A 325 -5.47 7.41 0.82
CA ALA A 325 -5.20 6.06 0.33
C ALA A 325 -3.79 5.98 -0.31
N PHE A 326 -3.37 7.01 -1.04
CA PHE A 326 -2.04 7.07 -1.65
C PHE A 326 -0.95 7.07 -0.59
N THR A 327 -1.02 7.98 0.39
CA THR A 327 -0.06 8.04 1.50
C THR A 327 -0.06 6.78 2.38
N ALA A 328 -1.19 6.07 2.49
CA ALA A 328 -1.26 4.79 3.20
C ALA A 328 -0.64 3.63 2.40
N ALA A 329 -0.77 3.64 1.07
CA ALA A 329 -0.25 2.61 0.17
C ALA A 329 1.26 2.72 -0.07
N LEU A 330 1.84 3.92 0.08
CA LEU A 330 3.28 4.13 0.09
C LEU A 330 3.97 3.38 1.24
N PRO A 331 5.28 3.08 1.15
CA PRO A 331 6.08 2.60 2.28
C PRO A 331 5.98 3.57 3.46
#